data_AF-A0A7S3L5C9-F1
#
_entry.id   AF-A0A7S3L5C9-F1
#
_cell.length_a   1.000
_cell.length_b   1.000
_cell.length_c   1.000
_cell.angle_alpha   90.00
_cell.angle_beta   90.00
_cell.angle_gamma   90.00
#
_symmetry.space_group_name_H-M   'P 1'
#
loop_
_entity.id
_entity.type
_entity.pdbx_description
1 polymer ?
#
loop_
_entity_poly.entity_id
_entity_poly.type
_entity_poly.pdbx_seq_one_letter_code
_entity_poly.pdbx_strand_id
1 'polypeptide(L)'
;ESSHDAFHEAFAAFPWEVLEVFSGPPKVAFTWRHWGHYTGTFENKYQGEGELIEMFGFGTAVLNDKLQLQDVEIFYNAADFIGSLRKEKTPGEVNVNWKVGGCPFMTTSETTAEKKFLGSRRLAAALSSLF
;
A
#
# COMPACT_ATOMS: atom_id res chain seq x y z
N GLU A 1 -19.06 1.96 -2.71
CA GLU A 1 -19.65 1.07 -1.70
C GLU A 1 -19.16 -0.36 -1.86
N SER A 2 -19.35 -1.01 -3.03
CA SER A 2 -18.97 -2.43 -3.23
C SER A 2 -17.53 -2.84 -2.90
N SER A 3 -16.53 -1.97 -3.07
CA SER A 3 -15.13 -2.29 -2.75
C SER A 3 -14.82 -2.26 -1.25
N HIS A 4 -15.56 -1.46 -0.49
CA HIS A 4 -15.41 -1.34 0.96
C HIS A 4 -15.96 -2.59 1.63
N ASP A 5 -17.15 -3.03 1.21
CA ASP A 5 -17.79 -4.25 1.72
C ASP A 5 -16.93 -5.49 1.42
N ALA A 6 -16.47 -5.64 0.17
CA ALA A 6 -15.58 -6.73 -0.23
C ALA A 6 -14.27 -6.77 0.59
N PHE A 7 -13.81 -5.61 1.06
CA PHE A 7 -12.62 -5.51 1.88
C PHE A 7 -12.88 -5.92 3.35
N HIS A 8 -13.97 -5.44 3.93
CA HIS A 8 -14.39 -5.79 5.29
C HIS A 8 -14.78 -7.26 5.41
N GLU A 9 -15.34 -7.85 4.35
CA GLU A 9 -15.59 -9.29 4.29
C GLU A 9 -14.30 -10.11 4.26
N ALA A 10 -13.21 -9.56 3.70
CA ALA A 10 -11.92 -10.25 3.62
C ALA A 10 -11.11 -10.14 4.92
N PHE A 11 -11.13 -8.97 5.57
CA PHE A 11 -10.29 -8.66 6.73
C PHE A 11 -11.10 -8.16 7.92
N ALA A 12 -10.93 -8.80 9.08
CA ALA A 12 -11.47 -8.30 10.34
C ALA A 12 -10.78 -7.01 10.82
N ALA A 13 -9.50 -6.86 10.49
CA ALA A 13 -8.71 -5.65 10.75
C ALA A 13 -7.63 -5.50 9.67
N PHE A 14 -7.32 -4.24 9.32
CA PHE A 14 -6.25 -3.92 8.37
C PHE A 14 -5.42 -2.71 8.81
N PRO A 15 -4.60 -2.85 9.87
CA PRO A 15 -3.86 -1.72 10.43
C PRO A 15 -2.91 -1.08 9.41
N TRP A 16 -2.62 0.20 9.64
CA TRP A 16 -1.63 0.97 8.90
C TRP A 16 -0.54 1.46 9.84
N GLU A 17 0.72 1.33 9.44
CA GLU A 17 1.84 1.86 10.20
C GLU A 17 2.92 2.47 9.31
N VAL A 18 3.59 3.49 9.85
CA VAL A 18 4.82 4.05 9.26
C VAL A 18 5.98 3.15 9.67
N LEU A 19 6.80 2.77 8.69
CA LEU A 19 7.96 1.92 8.89
C LEU A 19 9.24 2.74 9.10
N GLU A 20 9.43 3.79 8.31
CA GLU A 20 10.63 4.62 8.33
C GLU A 20 10.28 6.03 7.84
N VAL A 21 10.95 7.05 8.39
CA VAL A 21 10.81 8.45 8.02
C VAL A 21 12.16 8.96 7.51
N PHE A 22 12.19 9.47 6.29
CA PHE A 22 13.40 9.90 5.58
C PHE A 22 13.63 11.42 5.64
N SER A 23 12.59 12.21 5.92
CA SER A 23 12.71 13.68 6.02
C SER A 23 11.72 14.30 7.00
N GLY A 24 12.07 15.46 7.55
CA GLY A 24 11.22 16.26 8.44
C GLY A 24 10.41 17.35 7.72
N PRO A 25 9.57 18.11 8.44
CA PRO A 25 8.79 19.22 7.87
C PRO A 25 9.65 20.28 7.16
N PRO A 26 9.11 21.00 6.15
CA PRO A 26 7.71 21.00 5.74
C PRO A 26 7.34 19.85 4.81
N LYS A 27 8.30 19.05 4.32
CA LYS A 27 8.03 17.91 3.42
C LYS A 27 8.61 16.63 4.01
N VAL A 28 7.75 15.81 4.59
CA VAL A 28 8.06 14.53 5.20
C VAL A 28 7.92 13.43 4.15
N ALA A 29 8.93 12.58 4.04
CA ALA A 29 8.91 11.39 3.19
C ALA A 29 9.05 10.16 4.09
N PHE A 30 8.28 9.11 3.80
CA PHE A 30 8.21 7.94 4.68
C PHE A 30 7.81 6.67 3.93
N THR A 31 8.19 5.51 4.45
CA THR A 31 7.68 4.20 4.03
C THR A 31 6.61 3.74 4.99
N TRP A 32 5.63 2.99 4.50
CA TRP A 32 4.52 2.48 5.31
C TRP A 32 4.12 1.07 4.89
N ARG A 33 3.35 0.40 5.75
CA ARG A 33 2.62 -0.82 5.38
C ARG A 33 1.20 -0.84 5.94
N HIS A 34 0.31 -1.43 5.16
CA HIS A 34 -0.89 -2.05 5.66
C HIS A 34 -0.67 -3.56 5.81
N TRP A 35 -1.36 -4.18 6.76
CA TRP A 35 -1.30 -5.63 6.91
C TRP A 35 -2.59 -6.18 7.52
N GLY A 36 -2.88 -7.46 7.30
CA GLY A 36 -4.00 -8.15 7.93
C GLY A 36 -3.99 -9.65 7.67
N HIS A 37 -4.59 -10.41 8.59
CA HIS A 37 -4.84 -11.82 8.35
C HIS A 37 -6.06 -11.96 7.46
N TYR A 38 -5.87 -12.58 6.29
CA TYR A 38 -6.95 -12.82 5.34
C TYR A 38 -7.70 -14.08 5.75
N THR A 39 -8.73 -13.92 6.57
CA THR A 39 -9.55 -15.03 7.11
C THR A 39 -10.93 -15.11 6.48
N GLY A 40 -11.37 -14.04 5.82
CA GLY A 40 -12.70 -13.95 5.23
C GLY A 40 -12.70 -14.16 3.72
N THR A 41 -13.70 -13.62 3.04
CA THR A 41 -13.91 -13.84 1.60
C THR A 41 -13.79 -12.53 0.84
N PHE A 42 -13.02 -12.52 -0.24
CA PHE A 42 -12.91 -11.37 -1.14
C PHE A 42 -13.76 -11.60 -2.39
N GLU A 43 -14.51 -10.59 -2.81
CA GLU A 43 -15.42 -10.63 -3.98
C GLU A 43 -16.39 -11.83 -3.97
N ASN A 44 -16.78 -12.33 -2.78
CA ASN A 44 -17.61 -13.53 -2.61
C ASN A 44 -17.08 -14.80 -3.31
N LYS A 45 -15.79 -14.84 -3.67
CA LYS A 45 -15.22 -15.91 -4.48
C LYS A 45 -13.90 -16.45 -3.93
N TYR A 46 -13.05 -15.59 -3.39
CA TYR A 46 -11.72 -15.97 -2.94
C TYR A 46 -11.73 -16.09 -1.43
N GLN A 47 -11.48 -17.29 -0.90
CA GLN A 47 -11.45 -17.56 0.54
C GLN A 47 -10.02 -17.38 1.08
N GLY A 48 -9.90 -16.62 2.16
CA GLY A 48 -8.67 -16.52 2.95
C GLY A 48 -8.50 -17.71 3.89
N GLU A 49 -7.27 -18.19 4.05
CA GLU A 49 -6.90 -19.32 4.92
C GLU A 49 -6.21 -18.84 6.22
N GLY A 50 -6.27 -17.54 6.50
CA GLY A 50 -5.60 -16.88 7.62
C GLY A 50 -4.18 -16.41 7.31
N GLU A 51 -3.75 -16.46 6.04
CA GLU A 51 -2.45 -15.95 5.65
C GLU A 51 -2.31 -14.44 5.92
N LEU A 52 -1.10 -14.01 6.25
CA LEU A 52 -0.78 -12.61 6.42
C LEU A 52 -0.63 -11.97 5.04
N ILE A 53 -1.51 -11.03 4.71
CA ILE A 53 -1.39 -10.17 3.54
C ILE A 53 -0.80 -8.85 3.99
N GLU A 54 0.21 -8.37 3.26
CA GLU A 54 0.84 -7.08 3.49
C GLU A 54 0.75 -6.24 2.20
N MET A 55 0.62 -4.94 2.37
CA MET A 55 0.68 -3.97 1.29
C MET A 55 1.63 -2.86 1.71
N PHE A 56 2.67 -2.65 0.92
CA PHE A 56 3.70 -1.68 1.23
C PHE A 56 3.65 -0.48 0.27
N GLY A 57 4.18 0.64 0.74
CA GLY A 57 4.28 1.82 -0.10
C GLY A 57 5.15 2.92 0.46
N PHE A 58 5.36 3.93 -0.38
CA PHE A 58 6.04 5.17 -0.05
C PHE A 58 5.01 6.28 0.08
N GLY A 59 5.30 7.28 0.92
CA GLY A 59 4.46 8.44 1.09
C GLY A 59 5.28 9.71 1.17
N THR A 60 4.71 10.81 0.68
CA THR A 60 5.16 12.16 1.04
C THR A 60 4.01 12.95 1.62
N ALA A 61 4.31 13.79 2.61
CA ALA A 61 3.35 14.68 3.24
C ALA A 61 3.93 16.08 3.33
N VAL A 62 3.11 17.08 2.99
CA VAL A 62 3.42 18.50 3.22
C VAL A 62 2.71 18.93 4.49
N LEU A 63 3.45 19.53 5.42
CA LEU A 63 2.92 20.02 6.69
C LEU A 63 3.08 21.54 6.77
N ASN A 64 2.11 22.20 7.40
CA ASN A 64 2.25 23.61 7.78
C ASN A 64 3.09 23.78 9.07
N ASP A 65 3.32 25.02 9.47
CA ASP A 65 4.10 25.36 10.69
C ASP A 65 3.48 24.84 12.00
N LYS A 66 2.19 24.46 11.97
CA LYS A 66 1.47 23.84 13.09
C LYS A 66 1.48 22.31 13.02
N LEU A 67 2.30 21.73 12.14
CA LEU A 67 2.40 20.29 11.88
C LEU A 67 1.09 19.63 11.42
N GLN A 68 0.22 20.40 10.74
CA GLN A 68 -1.00 19.88 10.15
C GLN A 68 -0.75 19.49 8.69
N LEU A 69 -1.28 18.34 8.27
CA LEU A 69 -1.19 17.87 6.89
C LEU A 69 -1.90 18.84 5.94
N GLN A 70 -1.19 19.28 4.90
CA GLN A 70 -1.73 20.09 3.81
C GLN A 70 -1.88 19.28 2.52
N ASP A 71 -0.96 18.36 2.26
CA ASP A 71 -0.99 17.49 1.09
C ASP A 71 -0.36 16.13 1.43
N VAL A 72 -0.85 15.07 0.82
CA VAL A 72 -0.34 13.70 1.02
C VAL A 72 -0.37 12.95 -0.31
N GLU A 73 0.78 12.45 -0.73
CA GLU A 73 0.94 11.56 -1.88
C GLU A 73 1.35 10.18 -1.40
N ILE A 74 0.59 9.15 -1.78
CA ILE A 74 0.82 7.75 -1.39
C ILE A 74 1.03 6.91 -2.65
N PHE A 75 2.13 6.15 -2.67
CA PHE A 75 2.56 5.32 -3.78
C PHE A 75 2.64 3.86 -3.36
N TYR A 76 1.91 2.99 -4.06
CA TYR A 76 1.86 1.55 -3.80
C TYR A 76 1.41 0.80 -5.06
N ASN A 77 1.61 -0.52 -5.08
CA ASN A 77 1.11 -1.37 -6.16
C ASN A 77 -0.21 -2.03 -5.78
N ALA A 78 -1.32 -1.39 -6.14
CA ALA A 78 -2.66 -1.93 -5.91
C ALA A 78 -2.90 -3.26 -6.65
N ALA A 79 -2.34 -3.43 -7.85
CA ALA A 79 -2.57 -4.63 -8.66
C ALA A 79 -1.93 -5.87 -8.03
N ASP A 80 -0.74 -5.74 -7.45
CA ASP A 80 -0.08 -6.84 -6.75
C ASP A 80 -0.85 -7.22 -5.48
N PHE A 81 -1.32 -6.23 -4.73
CA PHE A 81 -2.15 -6.46 -3.56
C PHE A 81 -3.46 -7.19 -3.91
N ILE A 82 -4.23 -6.70 -4.89
CA ILE A 82 -5.47 -7.36 -5.32
C ILE A 82 -5.19 -8.76 -5.90
N GLY A 83 -4.08 -8.93 -6.63
CA GLY A 83 -3.64 -10.24 -7.12
C GLY A 83 -3.40 -11.24 -5.98
N SER A 84 -2.89 -10.79 -4.83
CA SER A 84 -2.76 -11.65 -3.65
C SER A 84 -4.11 -12.11 -3.08
N LEU A 85 -5.11 -11.21 -3.04
CA LEU A 85 -6.46 -11.55 -2.57
C LEU A 85 -7.17 -12.52 -3.52
N ARG A 86 -6.96 -12.35 -4.83
CA ARG A 86 -7.49 -13.24 -5.86
C ARG A 86 -6.72 -14.56 -6.01
N LYS A 87 -5.71 -14.81 -5.17
CA LYS A 87 -4.82 -15.98 -5.22
C LYS A 87 -4.04 -16.11 -6.53
N GLU A 88 -3.88 -15.01 -7.27
CA GLU A 88 -3.08 -14.94 -8.49
C GLU A 88 -1.58 -14.82 -8.18
N LYS A 89 -1.26 -14.28 -6.99
CA LYS A 89 0.10 -14.15 -6.47
C LYS A 89 0.15 -14.62 -5.03
N THR A 90 1.26 -15.19 -4.61
CA THR A 90 1.46 -15.51 -3.20
C THR A 90 1.87 -14.25 -2.43
N PRO A 91 1.55 -14.15 -1.13
CA PRO A 91 1.95 -13.00 -0.31
C PRO A 91 3.47 -12.78 -0.29
N GLY A 92 4.24 -13.88 -0.33
CA GLY A 92 5.70 -13.83 -0.41
C GLY A 92 6.21 -13.11 -1.67
N GLU A 93 5.60 -13.36 -2.83
CA GLU A 93 5.98 -12.74 -4.11
C GLU A 93 5.64 -11.25 -4.18
N VAL A 94 4.55 -10.82 -3.54
CA VAL A 94 4.20 -9.39 -3.48
C VAL A 94 5.14 -8.64 -2.55
N ASN A 95 5.55 -9.25 -1.45
CA ASN A 95 6.33 -8.60 -0.40
C ASN A 95 7.84 -8.49 -0.75
N VAL A 96 8.39 -9.37 -1.60
CA VAL A 96 9.81 -9.27 -2.02
C VAL A 96 10.11 -7.98 -2.78
N ASN A 97 9.16 -7.47 -3.57
CA ASN A 97 9.34 -6.24 -4.34
C ASN A 97 9.62 -5.02 -3.44
N TRP A 98 9.16 -5.05 -2.19
CA TRP A 98 9.38 -3.96 -1.24
C TRP A 98 10.55 -4.20 -0.28
N LYS A 99 10.78 -5.46 0.10
CA LYS A 99 11.86 -5.82 1.03
C LYS A 99 13.26 -5.71 0.43
N VAL A 100 13.39 -5.66 -0.91
CA VAL A 100 14.69 -5.59 -1.60
C VAL A 100 15.17 -4.15 -1.86
N GLY A 101 14.38 -3.12 -1.53
CA GLY A 101 14.85 -1.75 -1.67
C GLY A 101 13.81 -0.72 -1.29
N GLY A 102 13.83 -0.28 -0.02
CA GLY A 102 12.96 0.75 0.54
C GLY A 102 13.09 2.16 -0.08
N CYS A 103 13.71 2.28 -1.26
CA CYS A 103 13.81 3.51 -2.00
C CYS A 103 13.43 3.26 -3.47
N PRO A 104 12.28 3.77 -3.97
CA PRO A 104 11.91 3.67 -5.39
C PRO A 104 12.87 4.45 -6.32
N PHE A 105 13.86 5.16 -5.76
CA PHE A 105 14.90 5.90 -6.49
C PHE A 105 16.27 5.19 -6.51
N MET A 106 16.46 4.08 -5.77
CA MET A 106 17.68 3.29 -5.83
C MET A 106 17.45 1.99 -6.61
N THR A 107 17.17 2.11 -7.90
CA THR A 107 17.40 1.02 -8.85
C THR A 107 18.89 0.95 -9.14
N THR A 108 19.60 0.00 -8.53
CA THR A 108 20.86 -0.49 -9.11
C THR A 108 20.49 -1.50 -10.20
N SER A 109 20.76 -1.12 -11.45
CA SER A 109 21.03 -1.92 -12.69
C SER A 109 20.78 -3.45 -12.64
N GLU A 110 20.18 -4.15 -13.61
CA GLU A 110 19.96 -3.95 -15.04
C GLU A 110 19.09 -5.13 -15.53
N THR A 111 18.05 -4.88 -16.35
CA THR A 111 17.72 -5.60 -17.61
C THR A 111 16.32 -5.18 -18.08
N THR A 112 16.34 -4.38 -19.13
CA THR A 112 15.32 -4.08 -20.14
C THR A 112 13.95 -4.78 -19.99
N ALA A 113 12.96 -4.03 -19.53
CA ALA A 113 11.60 -4.07 -20.07
C ALA A 113 10.88 -2.77 -19.68
N GLU A 114 10.57 -1.92 -20.67
CA GLU A 114 9.63 -0.82 -20.50
C GLU A 114 8.32 -1.34 -19.88
N LYS A 115 8.06 -1.01 -18.63
CA LYS A 115 6.71 -1.01 -18.08
C LYS A 115 6.38 0.42 -17.71
N LYS A 116 5.53 1.01 -18.56
CA LYS A 116 4.91 2.32 -18.37
C LYS A 116 4.45 2.46 -16.92
N PHE A 117 5.04 3.40 -16.22
CA PHE A 117 4.55 3.93 -14.95
C PHE A 117 3.13 4.46 -15.19
N LEU A 118 2.12 3.67 -14.83
CA LEU A 118 0.73 4.00 -15.03
C LEU A 118 0.12 4.44 -13.69
N GLY A 119 0.01 5.76 -13.52
CA GLY A 119 -0.96 6.38 -12.62
C GLY A 119 -0.38 6.93 -11.31
N SER A 120 -0.05 8.23 -11.30
CA SER A 120 -0.10 9.03 -10.07
C SER A 120 -1.56 9.45 -9.85
N ARG A 121 -2.17 9.02 -8.74
CA ARG A 121 -3.43 9.57 -8.27
C ARG A 121 -3.12 10.45 -7.06
N ARG A 122 -3.32 11.76 -7.21
CA ARG A 122 -3.40 12.70 -6.09
C ARG A 122 -4.66 12.35 -5.30
N LEU A 123 -4.50 11.74 -4.13
CA LEU A 123 -5.61 11.54 -3.20
C LEU A 123 -5.70 12.74 -2.27
N ALA A 124 -6.31 13.82 -2.76
CA ALA A 124 -7.04 14.70 -1.87
C ALA A 124 -8.29 13.93 -1.42
N ALA A 125 -8.37 13.63 -0.12
CA ALA A 125 -9.49 12.98 0.56
C ALA A 125 -9.73 11.48 0.28
N ALA A 126 -9.07 10.61 1.06
CA ALA A 126 -9.67 9.33 1.48
C ALA A 126 -9.14 8.85 2.84
N LEU A 127 -8.92 9.76 3.79
CA LEU A 127 -8.66 9.39 5.19
C LEU A 127 -9.97 9.23 6.00
N SER A 128 -11.14 9.29 5.36
CA SER A 128 -12.45 9.11 6.01
C SER A 128 -13.24 7.89 5.53
N SER A 129 -12.71 7.07 4.62
CA SER A 129 -13.40 5.87 4.12
C SER A 129 -12.67 4.57 4.47
N LEU A 130 -11.73 4.64 5.43
CA LEU A 130 -11.04 3.50 6.05
C LEU A 130 -11.06 3.59 7.58
N PHE A 131 -11.98 4.39 8.14
CA PHE A 131 -12.40 4.34 9.55
C PHE A 131 -13.90 4.09 9.60
#